data_AF-A0A6A0I3Q1-F1
#
_entry.id   AF-A0A6A0I3Q1-F1
#
_cell.length_a   1.000
_cell.length_b   1.000
_cell.length_c   1.000
_cell.angle_alpha   90.00
_cell.angle_beta   90.00
_cell.angle_gamma   90.00
#
_symmetry.space_group_name_H-M   'P 1'
#
loop_
_entity.id
_entity.type
_entity.pdbx_description
1 polymer ?
#
loop_
_entity_poly.entity_id
_entity_poly.type
_entity_poly.pdbx_seq_one_letter_code
_entity_poly.pdbx_strand_id
1 'polypeptide(L)'
;MSTKPTPVCGQHHLPKEWRPTAFEYNDEGISVRVPNVYAWVCPVDGEASYIPETTDELILTVRELIETAKRAKARRSAFTEYMVAVQ
;
A
#
# COMPACT_ATOMS: atom_id res chain seq x y z
N MET A 1 17.13 -21.19 8.91
CA MET A 1 16.38 -20.38 7.92
C MET A 1 14.94 -20.86 7.96
N SER A 2 14.02 -20.05 8.47
CA SER A 2 12.61 -20.44 8.53
C SER A 2 12.01 -20.30 7.13
N THR A 3 11.85 -21.42 6.43
CA THR A 3 11.25 -21.47 5.09
C THR A 3 9.74 -21.27 5.21
N LYS A 4 9.32 -20.02 5.45
CA LYS A 4 7.89 -19.68 5.35
C LYS A 4 7.44 -20.03 3.91
N PRO A 5 6.37 -20.81 3.74
CA PRO A 5 5.92 -21.22 2.42
C PRO A 5 5.51 -20.00 1.59
N THR A 6 5.81 -20.04 0.29
CA THR A 6 5.37 -19.02 -0.66
C THR A 6 3.84 -18.93 -0.65
N PRO A 7 3.25 -17.75 -0.44
CA PRO A 7 1.80 -17.59 -0.50
C PRO A 7 1.26 -17.98 -1.88
N VAL A 8 0.07 -18.56 -1.89
CA VAL A 8 -0.67 -18.90 -3.10
C VAL A 8 -1.75 -17.85 -3.32
N CYS A 9 -1.92 -17.38 -4.55
CA CYS A 9 -3.01 -16.48 -4.90
C CYS A 9 -4.35 -17.21 -4.72
N GLY A 10 -5.29 -16.59 -3.98
CA GLY A 10 -6.57 -17.23 -3.64
C GLY A 10 -7.50 -17.45 -4.84
N GLN A 11 -7.34 -16.68 -5.93
CA GLN A 11 -8.15 -16.83 -7.14
C GLN A 11 -7.48 -17.76 -8.17
N HIS A 12 -6.22 -17.49 -8.50
CA HIS A 12 -5.51 -18.19 -9.56
C HIS A 12 -4.87 -19.52 -9.12
N HIS A 13 -4.77 -19.76 -7.80
CA HIS A 13 -4.14 -20.96 -7.22
C HIS A 13 -2.67 -21.16 -7.65
N LEU A 14 -1.99 -20.07 -8.03
CA LEU A 14 -0.58 -20.07 -8.41
C LEU A 14 0.28 -19.48 -7.28
N PRO A 15 1.55 -19.93 -7.13
CA PRO A 15 2.50 -19.29 -6.24
C PRO A 15 2.70 -17.83 -6.62
N LYS A 16 2.73 -16.97 -5.61
CA LYS A 16 3.05 -15.55 -5.80
C LYS A 16 4.56 -15.35 -6.00
N GLU A 17 4.91 -14.23 -6.62
CA GLU A 17 6.29 -13.83 -6.86
C GLU A 17 6.70 -12.69 -5.92
N TRP A 18 7.93 -12.74 -5.39
CA TRP A 18 8.47 -11.65 -4.59
C TRP A 18 8.95 -10.52 -5.50
N ARG A 19 8.16 -9.45 -5.60
CA ARG A 19 8.44 -8.32 -6.51
C ARG A 19 7.94 -6.99 -5.95
N PRO A 20 8.49 -5.85 -6.39
CA PRO A 20 7.98 -4.55 -6.00
C PRO A 20 6.58 -4.32 -6.61
N THR A 21 5.72 -3.66 -5.85
CA THR A 21 4.39 -3.20 -6.28
C THR A 21 4.09 -1.82 -5.67
N ALA A 22 2.96 -1.23 -6.05
CA ALA A 22 2.42 -0.05 -5.38
C ALA A 22 1.33 -0.48 -4.41
N PHE A 23 1.40 0.02 -3.17
CA PHE A 23 0.31 -0.05 -2.22
C PHE A 23 -0.61 1.16 -2.43
N GLU A 24 -1.91 0.92 -2.55
CA GLU A 24 -2.92 1.95 -2.75
C GLU A 24 -4.01 1.83 -1.69
N TYR A 25 -4.39 2.95 -1.09
CA TYR A 25 -5.43 3.03 -0.08
C TYR A 25 -6.31 4.25 -0.34
N ASN A 26 -7.63 4.07 -0.20
CA ASN A 26 -8.61 5.13 -0.42
C ASN A 26 -9.55 5.20 0.79
N ASP A 27 -9.66 6.39 1.39
CA ASP A 27 -10.59 6.67 2.50
C ASP A 27 -11.19 8.07 2.33
N GLU A 28 -12.52 8.21 2.41
CA GLU A 28 -13.23 9.50 2.40
C GLU A 28 -12.84 10.48 1.25
N GLY A 29 -12.51 9.93 0.07
CA GLY A 29 -12.05 10.70 -1.10
C GLY A 29 -10.61 11.19 -1.01
N ILE A 30 -9.80 10.61 -0.12
CA ILE A 30 -8.35 10.78 -0.02
C ILE A 30 -7.71 9.49 -0.53
N SER A 31 -6.81 9.63 -1.51
CA SER A 31 -6.05 8.53 -2.08
C SER A 31 -4.60 8.60 -1.61
N VAL A 32 -4.10 7.51 -1.03
CA VAL A 32 -2.71 7.33 -0.63
C VAL A 32 -2.08 6.26 -1.52
N ARG A 33 -0.95 6.59 -2.15
CA ARG A 33 -0.17 5.66 -2.97
C ARG A 33 1.26 5.60 -2.47
N VAL A 34 1.70 4.41 -2.07
CA VAL A 34 3.07 4.13 -1.66
C VAL A 34 3.72 3.24 -2.72
N PRO A 35 4.60 3.78 -3.58
CA PRO A 35 5.27 2.99 -4.62
C PRO A 35 6.41 2.13 -4.04
N ASN A 36 6.88 1.17 -4.84
CA ASN A 36 8.09 0.38 -4.59
C ASN A 36 8.08 -0.44 -3.29
N VAL A 37 6.91 -0.91 -2.87
CA VAL A 37 6.77 -1.79 -1.70
C VAL A 37 6.95 -3.23 -2.16
N TYR A 38 7.87 -3.97 -1.54
CA TYR A 38 8.05 -5.39 -1.85
C TYR A 38 6.97 -6.25 -1.19
N ALA A 39 6.40 -7.15 -1.97
CA ALA A 39 5.35 -8.06 -1.53
C ALA A 39 5.40 -9.38 -2.32
N TRP A 40 4.66 -10.38 -1.84
CA TRP A 40 4.28 -11.53 -2.66
C TRP A 40 3.12 -11.13 -3.55
N VAL A 41 3.34 -11.08 -4.86
CA VAL A 41 2.36 -10.57 -5.82
C VAL A 41 1.95 -11.68 -6.78
N CYS A 42 0.66 -11.84 -7.01
CA CYS A 42 0.18 -12.74 -8.06
C CYS A 42 0.66 -12.25 -9.44
N PRO A 43 1.24 -13.13 -10.28
CA PRO A 43 1.71 -12.73 -11.60
C PRO A 43 0.57 -12.39 -12.58
N VAL A 44 -0.67 -12.81 -12.30
CA VAL A 44 -1.82 -12.66 -13.22
C VAL A 44 -2.57 -11.35 -13.00
N ASP A 45 -2.96 -11.05 -11.76
CA ASP A 45 -3.84 -9.91 -11.42
C ASP A 45 -3.19 -8.85 -10.52
N GLY A 46 -1.97 -9.11 -10.01
CA GLY A 46 -1.28 -8.20 -9.11
C GLY A 46 -1.71 -8.29 -7.64
N GLU A 47 -2.49 -9.30 -7.24
CA GLU A 47 -2.94 -9.48 -5.85
C GLU A 47 -1.75 -9.66 -4.89
N ALA A 48 -1.56 -8.67 -4.01
CA ALA A 48 -0.38 -8.55 -3.15
C ALA A 48 -0.64 -9.07 -1.72
N SER A 49 0.32 -9.82 -1.18
CA SER A 49 0.41 -10.17 0.24
C SER A 49 1.71 -9.63 0.82
N TYR A 50 1.57 -8.77 1.82
CA TYR A 50 2.68 -8.13 2.51
C TYR A 50 3.11 -8.97 3.72
N ILE A 51 4.38 -8.86 4.11
CA ILE A 51 4.85 -9.42 5.37
C ILE A 51 4.36 -8.56 6.55
N PRO A 52 4.27 -9.12 7.78
CA PRO A 52 3.78 -8.37 8.94
C PRO A 52 4.52 -7.05 9.17
N GLU A 53 5.85 -7.07 9.06
CA GLU A 53 6.70 -5.90 9.29
C GLU A 53 6.37 -4.75 8.32
N THR A 54 6.27 -5.06 7.02
CA THR A 54 5.85 -4.10 5.99
C THR A 54 4.42 -3.63 6.20
N THR A 55 3.54 -4.50 6.69
CA THR A 55 2.15 -4.14 6.97
C THR A 55 2.06 -3.12 8.10
N ASP A 56 2.82 -3.32 9.18
CA ASP A 56 2.88 -2.39 10.31
C ASP A 56 3.41 -1.01 9.87
N GLU A 57 4.48 -0.98 9.07
CA GLU A 57 5.03 0.26 8.49
C GLU A 57 4.02 0.99 7.59
N LEU A 58 3.30 0.26 6.73
CA LEU A 58 2.27 0.83 5.85
C LEU A 58 1.11 1.40 6.67
N ILE A 59 0.65 0.69 7.72
CA ILE A 59 -0.45 1.16 8.57
C ILE A 59 -0.09 2.49 9.24
N LEU A 60 1.13 2.61 9.80
CA LEU A 60 1.59 3.85 10.41
C LEU A 60 1.68 4.98 9.39
N THR A 61 2.32 4.72 8.25
CA THR A 61 2.49 5.69 7.16
C THR A 61 1.15 6.21 6.65
N VAL A 62 0.21 5.30 6.34
CA VAL A 62 -1.11 5.65 5.81
C VAL A 62 -1.89 6.48 6.82
N ARG A 63 -1.88 6.11 8.11
CA ARG A 63 -2.55 6.88 9.16
C ARG A 63 -2.06 8.32 9.22
N GLU A 64 -0.74 8.53 9.20
CA GLU A 64 -0.16 9.87 9.25
C GLU A 64 -0.52 10.73 8.03
N LEU A 65 -0.49 10.12 6.83
CA LEU A 65 -0.84 10.79 5.58
C LEU A 65 -2.34 11.14 5.53
N ILE A 66 -3.22 10.22 5.93
CA ILE A 66 -4.66 10.45 5.97
C ILE A 66 -5.01 11.58 6.95
N GLU A 67 -4.47 11.56 8.16
CA GLU A 67 -4.74 12.62 9.14
C GLU A 67 -4.28 13.99 8.63
N THR A 68 -3.14 14.03 7.94
CA THR A 68 -2.64 15.26 7.33
C THR A 68 -3.52 15.73 6.18
N ALA A 69 -3.96 14.82 5.31
CA ALA A 69 -4.87 15.13 4.22
C ALA A 69 -6.26 15.58 4.71
N LYS A 70 -6.81 14.96 5.77
CA LYS A 70 -8.06 15.38 6.42
C LYS A 70 -7.95 16.82 6.93
N ARG A 71 -6.86 17.16 7.63
CA ARG A 71 -6.58 18.54 8.07
C ARG A 71 -6.46 19.52 6.91
N ALA A 72 -5.80 19.13 5.82
CA ALA A 72 -5.64 19.98 4.63
C ALA A 72 -6.99 20.25 3.94
N LYS A 73 -7.78 19.19 3.72
CA LYS A 73 -9.13 19.24 3.15
C LYS A 73 -10.09 20.10 3.99
N ALA A 74 -10.00 20.04 5.32
CA ALA A 74 -10.80 20.89 6.20
C ALA A 74 -10.46 22.39 6.08
N ARG A 75 -9.21 22.73 5.74
CA ARG A 75 -8.75 24.11 5.55
C ARG A 75 -9.04 24.64 4.14
N ARG A 76 -9.04 23.78 3.12
CA ARG A 76 -9.36 24.12 1.73
C ARG A 76 -10.29 23.07 1.13
N SER A 77 -11.52 23.47 0.81
CA SER A 77 -12.56 22.63 0.22
C SER A 77 -12.38 22.37 -1.28
N ALA A 78 -11.50 23.10 -1.96
CA ALA A 78 -11.20 22.88 -3.37
C ALA A 78 -10.37 21.60 -3.55
N PHE A 79 -10.73 20.77 -4.53
CA PHE A 79 -9.93 19.62 -4.96
C PHE A 79 -8.52 20.08 -5.32
N THR A 80 -7.59 19.86 -4.40
CA THR A 80 -6.19 20.27 -4.51
C THR A 80 -5.34 19.03 -4.27
N GLU A 81 -4.49 18.70 -5.23
CA GLU A 81 -3.48 17.67 -5.05
C GLU A 81 -2.32 18.23 -4.20
N TYR A 82 -1.94 17.49 -3.16
CA TYR A 82 -0.81 17.81 -2.31
C TYR A 82 0.26 16.74 -2.52
N MET A 83 1.46 17.14 -2.95
CA MET A 83 2.59 16.24 -3.19
C MET A 83 3.64 16.43 -2.11
N VAL A 84 4.04 15.33 -1.46
CA VAL A 84 5.12 15.29 -0.45
C VAL A 84 6.18 14.32 -0.95
N ALA A 85 7.44 14.75 -0.95
CA ALA A 85 8.58 13.95 -1.36
C ALA A 85 9.62 13.87 -0.23
N VAL A 86 10.22 12.69 -0.08
CA VAL A 86 11.35 12.43 0.81
C VAL A 86 12.59 12.28 -0.07
N GLN A 87 13.68 12.99 0.26
CA GLN A 87 14.97 12.92 -0.44
C GLN A 87 15.99 12.17 0.40
#